data_AF-A0A6G3XA00-F1
#
_entry.id   AF-A0A6G3XA00-F1
#
_cell.length_a   1.000
_cell.length_b   1.000
_cell.length_c   1.000
_cell.angle_alpha   90.00
_cell.angle_beta   90.00
_cell.angle_gamma   90.00
#
_symmetry.space_group_name_H-M   'P 1'
#
loop_
_entity.id
_entity.type
_entity.pdbx_description
1 polymer ?
#
loop_
_entity_poly.entity_id
_entity_poly.type
_entity_poly.pdbx_seq_one_letter_code
_entity_poly.pdbx_strand_id
1 'polypeptide(L)'
;ASYAYWYFKLYGHENVKLLDGGRKKWELDSRDLTDVVPTRPATQYTAKPQDESIRAYRDDVVKAIGNQNLVDVRSPDEFSGKLLAPAHLPQEQSQRPGHVPSARNIPWSKNANDDGTF
;
A
#
# COMPACT_ATOMS: atom_id res chain seq x y z
N ALA A 1 4.49 -3.93 4.56
CA ALA A 1 5.81 -3.27 4.50
C ALA A 1 5.79 -2.02 3.61
N SER A 2 5.28 -2.11 2.38
CA SER A 2 5.28 -1.00 1.40
C SER A 2 4.59 0.28 1.89
N TYR A 3 3.52 0.17 2.70
CA TYR A 3 2.89 1.35 3.32
C TYR A 3 3.81 2.08 4.30
N ALA A 4 4.59 1.36 5.11
CA ALA A 4 5.60 1.96 5.99
C ALA A 4 6.74 2.58 5.17
N TYR A 5 7.20 1.90 4.10
CA TYR A 5 8.16 2.48 3.15
C TYR A 5 7.65 3.82 2.61
N TRP A 6 6.39 3.88 2.18
CA TRP A 6 5.77 5.13 1.71
C TRP A 6 5.79 6.22 2.78
N TYR A 7 5.48 5.92 4.04
CA TYR A 7 5.61 6.90 5.14
C TYR A 7 7.04 7.40 5.33
N PHE A 8 8.03 6.49 5.28
CA PHE A 8 9.43 6.89 5.35
C PHE A 8 9.79 7.86 4.21
N LYS A 9 9.33 7.59 2.98
CA LYS A 9 9.53 8.51 1.85
C LYS A 9 8.80 9.84 2.05
N LEU A 10 7.54 9.80 2.51
CA LEU A 10 6.71 10.98 2.77
C LEU A 10 7.38 11.96 3.72
N TYR A 11 8.09 11.45 4.74
CA TYR A 11 8.81 12.26 5.72
C TYR A 11 10.31 12.40 5.42
N GLY A 12 10.70 12.14 4.17
CA GLY A 12 12.03 12.46 3.65
C GLY A 12 13.16 11.53 4.11
N HIS A 13 12.84 10.33 4.60
CA HIS A 13 13.84 9.32 4.90
C HIS A 13 14.42 8.73 3.61
N GLU A 14 15.73 8.81 3.48
CA GLU A 14 16.40 8.51 2.21
C GLU A 14 16.66 7.01 2.06
N ASN A 15 17.33 6.40 3.04
CA ASN A 15 17.82 5.04 2.99
C ASN A 15 16.85 4.03 3.62
N VAL A 16 15.73 3.80 2.93
CA VAL A 16 14.75 2.77 3.27
C VAL A 16 14.60 1.83 2.08
N LYS A 17 14.45 0.52 2.34
CA LYS A 17 14.31 -0.52 1.30
C LYS A 17 13.24 -1.51 1.70
N LEU A 18 12.66 -2.18 0.72
CA LEU A 18 11.86 -3.38 0.92
C LEU A 18 12.76 -4.61 0.84
N LEU A 19 12.50 -5.58 1.71
CA LEU A 19 13.01 -6.93 1.53
C LEU A 19 12.11 -7.63 0.50
N ASP A 20 12.67 -7.98 -0.65
CA ASP A 20 11.94 -8.64 -1.72
C ASP A 20 11.39 -9.99 -1.24
N GLY A 21 10.10 -10.25 -1.48
CA GLY A 21 9.40 -11.41 -0.92
C GLY A 21 8.99 -11.30 0.55
N GLY A 22 9.54 -10.33 1.28
CA GLY A 22 9.23 -10.07 2.68
C GLY A 22 9.36 -11.31 3.58
N ARG A 23 8.45 -11.41 4.56
CA ARG A 23 8.43 -12.54 5.50
C ARG A 23 8.09 -13.87 4.82
N LYS A 24 7.22 -13.85 3.80
CA LYS A 24 6.80 -15.06 3.08
C LYS A 24 8.00 -15.76 2.45
N LYS A 25 8.79 -15.02 1.67
CA LYS A 25 10.01 -15.57 1.04
C LYS A 25 11.07 -15.98 2.06
N TRP A 26 11.20 -15.24 3.16
CA TRP A 26 12.11 -15.58 4.25
C TRP A 26 11.80 -16.96 4.86
N GLU A 27 10.52 -17.20 5.14
CA GLU A 27 10.03 -18.48 5.67
C GLU A 27 10.12 -19.61 4.62
N LEU A 28 9.77 -19.33 3.36
CA LEU A 28 9.90 -20.31 2.26
C LEU A 28 11.35 -20.75 2.04
N ASP A 29 12.31 -19.85 2.23
CA ASP A 29 13.75 -20.16 2.17
C ASP A 29 14.28 -20.82 3.45
N SER A 30 13.42 -21.10 4.43
CA SER A 30 13.79 -21.71 5.72
C SER A 30 14.89 -20.95 6.47
N ARG A 31 14.82 -19.61 6.43
CA ARG A 31 15.77 -18.73 7.13
C ARG A 31 15.36 -18.55 8.58
N ASP A 32 16.35 -18.33 9.45
CA ASP A 32 16.15 -18.24 10.89
C ASP A 32 15.21 -17.09 11.30
N LEU A 33 14.40 -17.35 12.32
CA LEU A 33 13.55 -16.38 13.01
C LEU A 33 13.88 -16.39 14.50
N THR A 34 13.55 -15.30 15.19
CA THR A 34 13.68 -15.20 16.64
C THR A 34 12.47 -14.49 17.23
N ASP A 35 12.09 -14.89 18.43
CA ASP A 35 11.10 -14.24 19.30
C ASP A 35 11.75 -13.30 20.33
N VAL A 36 13.08 -13.22 20.35
CA VAL A 36 13.83 -12.31 21.21
C VAL A 36 13.58 -10.87 20.75
N VAL A 37 12.94 -10.08 21.61
CA VAL A 37 12.68 -8.66 21.35
C VAL A 37 13.98 -7.85 21.54
N PRO A 38 14.47 -7.13 20.52
CA PRO A 38 15.69 -6.36 20.64
C PRO A 38 15.49 -5.10 21.49
N THR A 39 16.47 -4.77 22.32
CA THR A 39 16.55 -3.46 22.98
C THR A 39 17.38 -2.52 22.10
N ARG A 40 16.82 -1.39 21.70
CA ARG A 40 17.51 -0.36 20.91
C ARG A 40 17.63 0.91 21.74
N PRO A 41 18.83 1.51 21.87
CA PRO A 41 18.98 2.82 22.51
C PRO A 41 18.11 3.86 21.80
N ALA A 42 17.50 4.75 22.58
CA ALA A 42 16.74 5.87 22.03
C ALA A 42 17.65 6.76 21.19
N THR A 43 17.11 7.28 20.09
CA THR A 43 17.78 8.26 19.22
C THR A 43 16.85 9.43 18.97
N GLN A 44 17.40 10.56 18.55
CA GLN A 44 16.60 11.70 18.12
C GLN A 44 16.34 11.59 16.63
N TYR A 45 15.07 11.47 16.25
CA TYR A 45 14.64 11.46 14.86
C TYR A 45 13.95 12.78 14.52
N THR A 46 14.36 13.41 13.43
CA THR A 46 13.73 14.63 12.91
C THR A 46 13.23 14.35 11.50
N ALA A 47 11.90 14.24 11.36
CA ALA A 47 11.25 14.12 10.07
C ALA A 47 11.35 15.43 9.27
N LYS A 48 11.43 15.34 7.94
CA LYS A 48 11.14 16.48 7.06
C LYS A 48 9.62 16.74 7.04
N PRO A 49 9.14 17.93 6.60
CA PRO A 49 7.73 18.11 6.26
C PRO A 49 7.25 17.08 5.22
N GLN A 50 5.93 16.88 5.13
CA GLN A 50 5.35 15.93 4.18
C GLN A 50 5.68 16.33 2.74
N ASP A 51 6.17 15.37 1.95
CA ASP A 51 6.26 15.49 0.51
C ASP A 51 4.89 15.22 -0.14
N GLU A 52 4.13 16.28 -0.38
CA GLU A 52 2.79 16.19 -0.98
C GLU A 52 2.81 15.72 -2.45
N SER A 53 3.98 15.63 -3.10
CA SER A 53 4.05 15.13 -4.48
C SER A 53 3.75 13.64 -4.62
N ILE A 54 3.84 12.89 -3.52
CA ILE A 54 3.57 11.44 -3.46
C ILE A 54 2.28 11.10 -2.71
N ARG A 55 1.42 12.10 -2.46
CA ARG A 55 0.13 11.96 -1.78
C ARG A 55 -0.94 12.76 -2.52
N ALA A 56 -2.02 12.09 -2.92
CA ALA A 56 -3.19 12.76 -3.49
C ALA A 56 -4.30 12.85 -2.44
N TYR A 57 -4.97 14.00 -2.36
CA TYR A 57 -6.18 14.18 -1.56
C TYR A 57 -7.44 14.02 -2.41
N ARG A 58 -8.61 14.01 -1.76
CA ARG A 58 -9.91 13.85 -2.42
C ARG A 58 -10.07 14.77 -3.63
N ASP A 59 -9.80 16.06 -3.46
CA ASP A 59 -10.07 17.06 -4.50
C ASP A 59 -9.08 16.96 -5.67
N ASP A 60 -7.86 16.47 -5.43
CA ASP A 60 -6.90 16.15 -6.48
C ASP A 60 -7.41 14.99 -7.34
N VAL A 61 -7.95 13.95 -6.69
CA VAL A 61 -8.55 12.79 -7.37
C VAL A 61 -9.75 13.20 -8.22
N VAL A 62 -10.61 14.10 -7.71
CA VAL A 62 -11.76 14.61 -8.47
C VAL A 62 -11.30 15.36 -9.73
N LYS A 63 -10.26 16.20 -9.63
CA LYS A 63 -9.70 16.94 -10.79
C LYS A 63 -9.00 16.02 -11.80
N ALA A 64 -8.47 14.88 -11.34
CA ALA A 64 -7.75 13.92 -12.17
C ALA A 64 -8.66 13.08 -13.08
N ILE A 65 -9.98 13.04 -12.83
CA ILE A 65 -10.93 12.27 -13.64
C ILE A 65 -10.85 12.67 -15.12
N GLY A 66 -10.57 11.70 -15.99
CA GLY A 66 -10.42 11.90 -17.43
C GLY A 66 -9.11 12.58 -17.87
N ASN A 67 -8.32 13.11 -16.94
CA ASN A 67 -7.12 13.90 -17.21
C ASN A 67 -5.82 13.17 -16.81
N GLN A 68 -5.90 12.19 -15.90
CA GLN A 68 -4.76 11.41 -15.45
C GLN A 68 -5.13 9.93 -15.29
N ASN A 69 -4.11 9.09 -15.18
CA ASN A 69 -4.31 7.68 -14.89
C ASN A 69 -4.74 7.50 -13.44
N LEU A 70 -5.94 6.96 -13.24
CA LEU A 70 -6.42 6.50 -11.94
C LEU A 70 -6.37 4.96 -11.93
N VAL A 71 -5.59 4.40 -11.01
CA VAL A 71 -5.40 2.95 -10.91
C VAL A 71 -6.13 2.43 -9.67
N ASP A 72 -7.17 1.64 -9.88
CA ASP A 72 -7.88 0.95 -8.80
C ASP A 72 -7.26 -0.45 -8.60
N VAL A 73 -6.64 -0.67 -7.44
CA VAL A 73 -5.89 -1.89 -7.13
C VAL A 73 -6.69 -2.94 -6.35
N ARG A 74 -7.99 -2.69 -6.13
CA ARG A 74 -8.90 -3.61 -5.43
C ARG A 74 -9.32 -4.79 -6.33
N SER A 75 -10.11 -5.71 -5.78
CA SER A 75 -10.63 -6.84 -6.56
C SER A 75 -11.57 -6.39 -7.70
N PRO A 76 -11.72 -7.18 -8.77
CA PRO A 76 -12.67 -6.86 -9.84
C PRO A 76 -14.13 -6.75 -9.38
N ASP A 77 -14.52 -7.51 -8.36
CA ASP A 77 -15.87 -7.47 -7.79
C ASP A 77 -16.13 -6.17 -7.00
N GLU A 78 -15.14 -5.64 -6.29
CA GLU A 78 -15.23 -4.30 -5.68
C GLU A 78 -15.23 -3.19 -6.73
N PHE A 79 -14.34 -3.29 -7.74
CA PHE A 79 -14.24 -2.32 -8.83
C PHE A 79 -15.55 -2.20 -9.62
N SER A 80 -16.16 -3.33 -9.99
CA SER A 80 -17.44 -3.36 -10.70
C SER A 80 -18.62 -2.91 -9.84
N GLY A 81 -18.45 -2.84 -8.52
CA GLY A 81 -19.49 -2.51 -7.56
C GLY A 81 -20.43 -3.67 -7.20
N LYS A 82 -20.08 -4.91 -7.59
CA LYS A 82 -20.77 -6.12 -7.14
C LYS A 82 -20.58 -6.34 -5.63
N LEU A 83 -19.41 -5.96 -5.11
CA LEU A 83 -19.12 -5.92 -3.68
C LEU A 83 -18.87 -4.48 -3.23
N LEU A 84 -19.35 -4.15 -2.02
CA LEU A 84 -19.14 -2.84 -1.41
C LEU A 84 -17.74 -2.72 -0.79
N ALA A 85 -17.33 -3.78 -0.09
CA ALA A 85 -16.03 -3.97 0.56
C ALA A 85 -15.88 -5.47 0.89
N PRO A 86 -14.67 -5.96 1.20
CA PRO A 86 -14.47 -7.33 1.65
C PRO A 86 -15.26 -7.62 2.95
N ALA A 87 -16.01 -8.72 2.99
CA ALA A 87 -16.91 -9.03 4.10
C ALA A 87 -16.20 -9.17 5.48
N HIS A 88 -14.91 -9.48 5.48
CA HIS A 88 -14.10 -9.66 6.69
C HIS A 88 -13.51 -8.34 7.23
N LEU A 89 -13.76 -7.19 6.57
CA LEU A 89 -13.22 -5.87 6.95
C LEU A 89 -14.34 -4.86 7.16
N PRO A 90 -15.07 -4.91 8.29
CA PRO A 90 -16.22 -4.03 8.55
C PRO A 90 -15.84 -2.55 8.67
N GLN A 91 -14.58 -2.23 8.98
CA GLN A 91 -14.09 -0.84 9.07
C GLN A 91 -13.78 -0.22 7.71
N GLU A 92 -13.77 -1.00 6.63
CA GLU A 92 -13.43 -0.54 5.26
C GLU A 92 -14.68 -0.30 4.39
N GLN A 93 -15.87 -0.20 5.01
CA GLN A 93 -17.12 0.00 4.27
C GLN A 93 -17.27 1.43 3.75
N SER A 94 -17.87 1.53 2.55
CA SER A 94 -18.25 2.80 1.92
C SER A 94 -19.78 2.92 1.83
N GLN A 95 -20.27 4.10 1.45
CA GLN A 95 -21.72 4.34 1.29
C GLN A 95 -22.26 3.91 -0.09
N ARG A 96 -21.37 3.71 -1.07
CA ARG A 96 -21.71 3.41 -2.46
C ARG A 96 -20.66 2.47 -3.07
N PRO A 97 -21.07 1.40 -3.76
CA PRO A 97 -20.15 0.52 -4.45
C PRO A 97 -19.69 1.13 -5.79
N GLY A 98 -18.66 0.54 -6.39
CA GLY A 98 -18.10 0.95 -7.68
C GLY A 98 -16.71 1.57 -7.57
N HIS A 99 -16.31 2.33 -8.58
CA HIS A 99 -14.99 2.95 -8.70
C HIS A 99 -15.09 4.40 -9.16
N VAL A 100 -13.99 5.15 -9.00
CA VAL A 100 -13.87 6.52 -9.51
C VAL A 100 -13.93 6.50 -11.05
N PRO A 101 -14.73 7.38 -11.70
CA PRO A 101 -14.78 7.42 -13.16
C PRO A 101 -13.41 7.56 -13.82
N SER A 102 -13.26 6.99 -15.02
CA SER A 102 -12.00 6.84 -15.76
C SER A 102 -10.93 5.91 -15.16
N ALA A 103 -11.13 5.37 -13.96
CA ALA A 103 -10.16 4.45 -13.36
C ALA A 103 -10.06 3.12 -14.12
N ARG A 104 -8.87 2.51 -14.08
CA ARG A 104 -8.60 1.17 -14.60
C ARG A 104 -8.26 0.22 -13.47
N ASN A 105 -8.79 -1.00 -13.52
CA ASN A 105 -8.54 -1.99 -12.49
C ASN A 105 -7.28 -2.80 -12.78
N ILE A 106 -6.31 -2.71 -11.87
CA ILE A 106 -5.07 -3.50 -11.87
C ILE A 106 -4.88 -4.04 -10.45
N PRO A 107 -5.47 -5.20 -10.12
CA PRO A 107 -5.37 -5.77 -8.78
C PRO A 107 -3.92 -5.89 -8.32
N TRP A 108 -3.62 -5.44 -7.10
CA TRP A 108 -2.25 -5.29 -6.61
C TRP A 108 -1.43 -6.59 -6.73
N SER A 109 -2.07 -7.74 -6.49
CA SER A 109 -1.43 -9.06 -6.49
C SER A 109 -0.89 -9.49 -7.86
N LYS A 110 -1.31 -8.85 -8.95
CA LYS A 110 -0.71 -9.07 -10.28
C LYS A 110 0.75 -8.60 -10.38
N ASN A 111 1.21 -7.80 -9.41
CA ASN A 111 2.58 -7.30 -9.33
C ASN A 111 3.41 -8.06 -8.29
N ALA A 112 3.00 -9.27 -7.89
CA ALA A 112 3.76 -10.11 -7.00
C ALA A 112 3.69 -11.57 -7.48
N ASN A 113 4.81 -12.28 -7.37
CA ASN A 113 4.88 -13.72 -7.58
C ASN A 113 4.23 -14.47 -6.42
N ASP A 114 3.99 -15.77 -6.60
CA ASP A 114 3.40 -16.62 -5.57
C ASP A 114 4.26 -16.70 -4.29
N ASP A 115 5.57 -16.50 -4.37
CA ASP A 115 6.46 -16.45 -3.20
C ASP A 115 6.54 -15.05 -2.55
N GLY A 116 5.83 -14.08 -3.13
CA GLY A 116 5.70 -12.70 -2.65
C GLY A 116 6.76 -11.74 -3.19
N THR A 117 7.70 -12.18 -4.04
CA THR A 117 8.66 -11.28 -4.68
C THR A 117 7.98 -10.43 -5.76
N PHE A 118 8.63 -9.35 -6.17
CA PHE A 118 8.19 -8.51 -7.30
C PHE A 118 8.72 -9.00 -8.65
#